data_AF-A0A2E8J3L4-F1
#
_entry.id   AF-A0A2E8J3L4-F1
#
_cell.length_a   1.000
_cell.length_b   1.000
_cell.length_c   1.000
_cell.angle_alpha   90.00
_cell.angle_beta   90.00
_cell.angle_gamma   90.00
#
_symmetry.space_group_name_H-M   'P 1'
#
loop_
_entity.id
_entity.type
_entity.pdbx_description
1 polymer ?
#
loop_
_entity_poly.entity_id
_entity_poly.type
_entity_poly.pdbx_seq_one_letter_code
_entity_poly.pdbx_strand_id
1 'polypeptide(L)' 'MAENADDVVWEDLSPFRMDQTAIDETITEASGCTVTWVAANGQSMGVWVSHAVIDGEVWLTTT' A
#
# COMPACT_ATOMS: atom_id res chain seq x y z
N MET A 1 -29.43 -5.14 -22.90
CA MET A 1 -29.05 -6.37 -22.17
C MET A 1 -28.10 -5.89 -21.10
N ALA A 2 -28.57 -5.71 -19.86
CA ALA A 2 -27.67 -5.42 -18.76
C ALA A 2 -26.93 -6.72 -18.47
N GLU A 3 -25.62 -6.76 -18.73
CA GLU A 3 -24.79 -7.87 -18.27
C GLU A 3 -24.90 -7.90 -16.75
N ASN A 4 -25.36 -9.02 -16.19
CA ASN A 4 -25.38 -9.22 -14.75
C ASN A 4 -23.93 -9.07 -14.27
N ALA A 5 -23.66 -8.10 -13.39
CA ALA A 5 -22.34 -7.90 -12.80
C ALA A 5 -21.82 -9.14 -12.05
N ASP A 6 -22.72 -10.10 -11.77
CA ASP A 6 -22.45 -11.39 -11.13
C ASP A 6 -21.77 -12.41 -12.06
N ASP A 7 -21.73 -12.19 -13.38
CA ASP A 7 -21.05 -13.08 -14.35
C ASP A 7 -19.60 -12.66 -14.66
N VAL A 8 -19.07 -11.62 -13.99
CA VAL A 8 -17.65 -11.28 -14.10
C VAL A 8 -16.84 -12.24 -13.24
N VAL A 9 -16.30 -13.28 -13.87
CA VAL A 9 -15.23 -14.08 -13.27
C VAL A 9 -13.99 -13.19 -13.18
N TRP A 10 -13.82 -12.55 -12.03
CA TRP A 10 -12.58 -11.83 -11.72
C TRP A 10 -11.43 -12.83 -11.64
N GLU A 11 -10.28 -12.47 -12.20
CA GLU A 11 -9.05 -13.25 -12.06
C GLU A 11 -8.78 -13.49 -10.57
N ASP A 12 -8.43 -14.72 -10.20
CA ASP A 12 -8.04 -15.02 -8.82
C ASP A 12 -6.68 -14.38 -8.52
N LEU A 13 -6.72 -13.26 -7.80
CA LEU A 13 -5.52 -12.53 -7.39
C LEU A 13 -4.93 -13.03 -6.07
N SER A 14 -5.46 -14.11 -5.49
CA SER A 14 -4.94 -14.69 -4.24
C SER A 14 -3.42 -14.94 -4.26
N PRO A 15 -2.80 -15.38 -5.37
CA PRO A 15 -1.34 -15.53 -5.43
C PRO A 15 -0.53 -14.24 -5.27
N PHE A 16 -1.14 -13.06 -5.48
CA PHE A 16 -0.52 -11.75 -5.30
C PHE A 16 -0.80 -11.14 -3.92
N ARG A 17 -1.66 -11.78 -3.11
CA ARG A 17 -1.99 -11.29 -1.78
C ARG A 17 -0.90 -11.70 -0.79
N MET A 18 -0.34 -10.73 -0.11
CA MET A 18 0.55 -10.97 1.04
C MET A 18 -0.28 -11.23 2.30
N ASP A 19 0.16 -12.19 3.12
CA ASP A 19 -0.33 -12.33 4.48
C ASP A 19 0.31 -11.28 5.40
N GLN A 20 -0.18 -11.20 6.64
CA GLN A 20 0.28 -10.15 7.57
C GLN A 20 1.77 -10.30 7.89
N THR A 21 2.27 -11.53 8.04
CA THR A 21 3.69 -11.79 8.32
C THR A 21 4.57 -11.27 7.20
N ALA A 22 4.24 -11.58 5.94
CA ALA A 22 4.97 -11.11 4.78
C ALA A 22 4.93 -9.57 4.64
N ILE A 23 3.81 -8.94 5.01
CA ILE A 23 3.67 -7.48 5.05
C ILE A 23 4.63 -6.88 6.09
N ASP A 24 4.62 -7.40 7.31
CA ASP A 24 5.43 -6.87 8.42
C ASP A 24 6.94 -7.03 8.14
N GLU A 25 7.35 -8.17 7.56
CA GLU A 25 8.73 -8.42 7.10
C GLU A 25 9.12 -7.42 6.00
N THR A 26 8.26 -7.24 4.99
CA THR A 26 8.52 -6.29 3.88
C THR A 26 8.66 -4.86 4.39
N ILE A 27 7.82 -4.43 5.31
CA ILE A 27 7.92 -3.11 5.94
C ILE A 27 9.23 -3.01 6.73
N THR A 28 9.62 -4.04 7.47
CA THR A 28 10.85 -4.03 8.27
C THR A 28 12.11 -3.93 7.40
N GLU A 29 12.12 -4.59 6.24
CA GLU A 29 13.27 -4.62 5.33
C GLU A 29 13.34 -3.43 4.36
N ALA A 30 12.22 -2.72 4.15
CA ALA A 30 12.18 -1.60 3.22
C ALA A 30 13.06 -0.42 3.69
N SER A 31 13.69 0.28 2.74
CA SER A 31 14.52 1.46 3.01
C SER A 31 13.70 2.76 3.15
N GLY A 32 12.41 2.70 2.88
CA GLY A 32 11.48 3.81 2.87
C GLY A 32 10.13 3.43 2.29
N CYS A 33 9.24 4.40 2.24
CA CYS A 33 7.92 4.25 1.64
C CYS A 33 7.51 5.52 0.88
N THR A 34 6.50 5.40 0.02
CA THR A 34 5.87 6.58 -0.59
C THR A 34 4.61 6.92 0.20
N VAL A 35 4.58 8.14 0.76
CA VAL A 35 3.36 8.69 1.36
C VAL A 35 2.62 9.44 0.27
N THR A 36 1.36 9.07 0.01
CA THR A 36 0.52 9.70 -1.00
C THR A 36 -0.71 10.35 -0.37
N TRP A 37 -1.16 11.46 -0.95
CA TRP A 37 -2.37 12.16 -0.53
C TRP A 37 -3.01 12.89 -1.70
N VAL A 38 -4.26 13.32 -1.54
CA VAL A 38 -4.94 14.17 -2.53
C VAL A 38 -4.92 15.60 -2.01
N ALA A 39 -4.34 16.52 -2.76
CA ALA A 39 -4.32 17.95 -2.42
C ALA A 39 -5.71 18.57 -2.56
N ALA A 40 -5.92 19.75 -1.96
CA ALA A 40 -7.21 20.44 -2.00
C ALA A 40 -7.72 20.77 -3.41
N ASN A 41 -6.82 20.82 -4.40
CA ASN A 41 -7.15 21.01 -5.82
C ASN A 41 -7.47 19.70 -6.55
N GLY A 42 -7.57 18.57 -5.85
CA GLY A 42 -7.84 17.25 -6.41
C GLY A 42 -6.62 16.55 -7.04
N GLN A 43 -5.44 17.16 -6.98
CA GLN A 43 -4.22 16.57 -7.52
C GLN A 43 -3.68 15.49 -6.58
N SER A 44 -3.34 14.32 -7.14
CA SER A 44 -2.58 13.29 -6.42
C SER A 44 -1.15 13.77 -6.18
N MET A 45 -0.73 13.70 -4.93
CA MET A 45 0.59 14.06 -4.45
C MET A 45 1.27 12.84 -3.85
N GLY A 46 2.60 12.82 -3.89
CA GLY A 46 3.39 11.78 -3.26
C GLY A 46 4.79 12.25 -2.94
N VAL A 47 5.35 11.74 -1.85
CA VAL A 47 6.75 11.96 -1.46
C VAL A 47 7.35 10.67 -0.97
N TRP A 48 8.58 10.40 -1.38
CA TRP A 48 9.38 9.31 -0.82
C TRP A 48 9.93 9.74 0.54
N VAL A 49 9.71 8.92 1.55
CA VAL A 49 10.23 9.14 2.91
C VAL A 49 10.97 7.89 3.37
N SER A 50 11.99 8.08 4.21
CA SER A 50 12.54 6.96 4.96
C SER A 50 11.63 6.61 6.12
N HIS A 51 11.68 5.37 6.59
CA HIS A 51 10.97 4.97 7.80
C HIS A 51 11.87 4.15 8.71
N ALA A 52 11.45 4.03 9.96
CA ALA A 52 11.98 3.11 10.95
C ALA A 52 10.83 2.37 11.60
N VAL A 53 11.03 1.09 11.93
CA VAL A 53 10.08 0.31 12.73
C VAL A 53 10.57 0.30 14.17
N ILE A 54 9.77 0.83 15.10
CA ILE A 54 10.08 0.93 16.53
C ILE A 54 8.89 0.38 17.31
N ASP A 55 9.11 -0.65 18.13
CA ASP A 55 8.06 -1.32 18.92
C ASP A 55 6.84 -1.78 18.09
N GLY A 56 7.07 -2.17 16.83
CA GLY A 56 6.02 -2.59 15.89
C GLY A 56 5.27 -1.43 15.22
N GLU A 57 5.63 -0.18 15.51
CA GLU A 57 5.07 1.01 14.88
C GLU A 57 5.99 1.55 13.78
N VAL A 58 5.40 2.03 12.68
CA VAL A 58 6.13 2.64 11.57
C VAL A 58 6.26 4.14 11.80
N TRP A 59 7.50 4.59 12.01
CA TRP A 59 7.85 5.99 12.15
C TRP A 59 8.43 6.53 10.86
N LEU A 60 7.87 7.63 10.37
CA LEU A 60 8.34 8.28 9.14
C LEU A 60 9.41 9.32 9.48
N THR A 61 10.50 9.31 8.70
CA THR A 61 11.59 10.28 8.83
C THR A 61 11.76 10.99 7.48
N THR A 62 11.68 12.32 7.52
CA THR A 62 12.07 13.18 6.39
C THR A 62 13.51 13.61 6.63
N THR A 63 14.40 13.31 5.68
CA THR A 63 15.74 13.90 5.66
C THR A 63 15.72 15.37 5.23
#